data_AF-A0A644XBI5-F1
#
_entry.id   AF-A0A644XBI5-F1
#
_cell.length_a   1.000
_cell.length_b   1.000
_cell.length_c   1.000
_cell.angle_alpha   90.00
_cell.angle_beta   90.00
_cell.angle_gamma   90.00
#
_symmetry.space_group_name_H-M   'P 1'
#
loop_
_entity.id
_entity.type
_entity.pdbx_description
1 polymer ?
#
loop_
_entity_poly.entity_id
_entity_poly.type
_entity_poly.pdbx_seq_one_letter_code
_entity_poly.pdbx_strand_id
1 'polypeptide(L)'
;MPTHVLKRIRDIMREHNIKDISKVGLYGLTYKENVDDTRESPTLQILERMDEHLAFGVKVFDPFVKERIVDHQFKNFEDFINEIEILVIMVGHDHIKNNMELIKDKFILDTRNICTFEGTYKL
;
A
#
# COMPACT_ATOMS: atom_id res chain seq x y z
N MET A 1 7.75 13.56 0.80
CA MET A 1 8.04 12.11 0.71
C MET A 1 7.09 11.31 -0.21
N PRO A 2 5.82 11.68 -0.46
CA PRO A 2 4.93 10.91 -1.37
C PRO A 2 5.50 10.62 -2.76
N THR A 3 6.20 11.59 -3.35
CA THR A 3 6.85 11.45 -4.67
C THR A 3 7.94 10.39 -4.71
N HIS A 4 8.63 10.15 -3.59
CA HIS A 4 9.67 9.12 -3.51
C HIS A 4 9.04 7.73 -3.51
N VAL A 5 7.93 7.54 -2.79
CA VAL A 5 7.16 6.30 -2.80
C VAL A 5 6.66 6.00 -4.22
N LEU A 6 6.03 6.97 -4.89
CA LEU A 6 5.56 6.81 -6.28
C LEU A 6 6.69 6.42 -7.24
N LYS A 7 7.85 7.07 -7.12
CA LYS A 7 9.03 6.72 -7.92
C LYS A 7 9.47 5.28 -7.68
N ARG A 8 9.51 4.83 -6.42
CA ARG A 8 9.90 3.44 -6.09
C ARG A 8 8.88 2.42 -6.57
N ILE A 9 7.59 2.69 -6.43
CA ILE A 9 6.53 1.84 -7.02
C ILE A 9 6.77 1.65 -8.51
N ARG A 10 6.97 2.75 -9.25
CA ARG A 10 7.25 2.71 -10.69
C ARG A 10 8.52 1.91 -11.02
N ASP A 11 9.58 2.07 -10.23
CA ASP A 11 10.84 1.37 -10.46
C ASP A 11 10.66 -0.15 -10.23
N ILE A 12 9.97 -0.57 -9.17
CA ILE A 12 9.62 -1.98 -8.89
C ILE A 12 8.75 -2.56 -10.02
N MET A 13 7.72 -1.82 -10.47
CA MET A 13 6.88 -2.22 -11.58
C MET A 13 7.69 -2.49 -12.85
N ARG A 14 8.67 -1.63 -13.16
CA ARG A 14 9.56 -1.80 -14.33
C ARG A 14 10.51 -2.99 -14.16
N GLU A 15 11.08 -3.15 -12.97
CA GLU A 15 11.99 -4.25 -12.65
C GLU A 15 11.32 -5.62 -12.88
N HIS A 16 10.05 -5.76 -12.50
CA HIS A 16 9.27 -7.00 -12.63
C HIS A 16 8.33 -7.04 -13.83
N ASN A 17 8.45 -6.09 -14.78
CA ASN A 17 7.61 -5.99 -15.98
C ASN A 17 6.09 -5.96 -15.71
N ILE A 18 5.69 -5.39 -14.57
CA ILE A 18 4.29 -5.16 -14.19
C ILE A 18 3.84 -3.85 -14.84
N LYS A 19 2.83 -3.92 -15.72
CA LYS A 19 2.29 -2.76 -16.45
C LYS A 19 0.90 -2.34 -15.97
N ASP A 20 0.18 -3.24 -15.33
CA ASP A 20 -1.14 -2.98 -14.79
C ASP A 20 -1.01 -2.40 -13.38
N ILE A 21 -1.42 -1.14 -13.21
CA ILE A 21 -1.35 -0.44 -11.94
C ILE A 21 -2.33 -1.01 -10.90
N SER A 22 -3.36 -1.75 -11.33
CA SER A 22 -4.29 -2.42 -10.41
C SER A 22 -3.64 -3.55 -9.60
N LYS A 23 -2.42 -3.95 -9.97
CA LYS A 23 -1.58 -4.88 -9.23
C LYS A 23 -0.84 -4.26 -8.06
N VAL A 24 -0.94 -2.94 -7.87
CA VAL A 24 -0.35 -2.23 -6.73
C VAL A 24 -1.41 -2.07 -5.63
N GLY A 25 -1.05 -2.50 -4.42
CA GLY A 25 -1.84 -2.32 -3.21
C GLY A 25 -1.18 -1.34 -2.25
N LEU A 26 -1.94 -0.36 -1.76
CA LEU A 26 -1.53 0.52 -0.67
C LEU A 26 -2.14 0.01 0.65
N TYR A 27 -1.28 -0.34 1.60
CA TYR A 27 -1.67 -0.76 2.94
C TYR A 27 -1.53 0.39 3.94
N GLY A 28 -2.65 0.77 4.55
CA GLY A 28 -2.75 1.88 5.50
C GLY A 28 -3.27 3.15 4.84
N LEU A 29 -4.37 3.67 5.37
CA LEU A 29 -5.03 4.94 5.04
C LEU A 29 -4.92 5.93 6.19
N THR A 30 -4.56 5.50 7.40
CA THR A 30 -4.49 6.37 8.56
C THR A 30 -3.19 7.18 8.57
N TYR A 31 -3.16 8.23 9.39
CA TYR A 31 -1.96 9.02 9.65
C TYR A 31 -0.99 8.31 10.61
N LYS A 32 -1.53 7.48 11.51
CA LYS A 32 -0.77 6.79 12.56
C LYS A 32 -1.19 5.35 12.71
N GLU A 33 -0.24 4.56 13.19
CA GLU A 33 -0.44 3.14 13.49
C GLU A 33 -1.53 2.96 14.56
N ASN A 34 -2.36 1.94 14.34
CA ASN A 34 -3.38 1.44 15.27
C ASN A 34 -4.47 2.43 15.72
N VAL A 35 -4.73 3.47 14.93
CA VAL A 35 -5.84 4.42 15.12
C VAL A 35 -6.57 4.63 13.81
N ASP A 36 -7.79 5.20 13.84
CA ASP A 36 -8.66 5.43 12.67
C ASP A 36 -8.54 6.84 12.06
N ASP A 37 -7.63 7.68 12.57
CA ASP A 37 -7.45 9.05 12.09
C ASP A 37 -6.79 9.08 10.70
N THR A 38 -7.53 9.53 9.70
CA THR A 38 -7.08 9.66 8.29
C THR A 38 -6.70 11.10 7.91
N ARG A 39 -6.82 12.06 8.83
CA ARG A 39 -6.42 13.45 8.56
C ARG A 39 -4.92 13.52 8.34
N GLU A 40 -4.49 14.29 7.35
CA GLU A 40 -3.07 14.37 6.96
C GLU A 40 -2.45 13.02 6.55
N SER A 41 -3.28 12.06 6.10
CA SER A 41 -2.80 10.75 5.67
C SER A 41 -1.82 10.87 4.48
N PRO A 42 -0.60 10.33 4.60
CA PRO A 42 0.35 10.31 3.49
C PRO A 42 -0.16 9.45 2.32
N THR A 43 -0.99 8.44 2.58
CA THR A 43 -1.60 7.59 1.55
C THR A 43 -2.63 8.37 0.73
N LEU A 44 -3.47 9.18 1.38
CA LEU A 44 -4.42 10.04 0.67
C LEU A 44 -3.70 11.04 -0.23
N GLN A 45 -2.59 11.62 0.23
CA GLN A 45 -1.74 12.51 -0.58
C GLN A 45 -1.03 11.81 -1.76
N ILE A 46 -0.83 10.49 -1.68
CA ILE A 46 -0.35 9.68 -2.81
C ILE A 46 -1.48 9.48 -3.81
N LEU A 47 -2.66 9.08 -3.35
CA LEU A 47 -3.84 8.85 -4.19
C LEU A 47 -4.24 10.12 -4.95
N GLU A 48 -4.24 11.29 -4.29
CA GLU A 48 -4.50 12.58 -4.91
C GLU A 48 -3.51 12.88 -6.04
N ARG A 49 -2.20 12.66 -5.82
CA ARG A 49 -1.19 12.85 -6.87
C ARG A 49 -1.33 11.87 -8.02
N MET A 50 -1.77 10.65 -7.74
CA MET A 50 -2.03 9.65 -8.78
C MET A 50 -3.22 10.08 -9.64
N ASP A 51 -4.29 10.58 -9.02
CA ASP A 51 -5.46 11.15 -9.69
C ASP A 51 -5.08 12.34 -10.60
N GLU A 52 -4.29 13.29 -10.09
CA GLU A 52 -3.75 14.43 -10.85
C GLU A 52 -2.96 14.01 -12.11
N HIS A 53 -2.37 12.82 -12.09
CA HIS A 53 -1.56 12.26 -13.18
C HIS A 53 -2.25 11.14 -13.97
N LEU A 54 -3.58 11.03 -13.86
CA LEU A 54 -4.40 10.05 -14.58
C LEU A 54 -4.03 8.58 -14.30
N ALA A 55 -3.48 8.30 -13.12
CA ALA A 55 -3.07 6.97 -12.67
C ALA A 55 -4.11 6.39 -11.70
N PHE A 56 -5.05 5.61 -12.23
CA PHE A 56 -6.19 5.06 -11.46
C PHE A 56 -6.08 3.56 -11.26
N GLY A 57 -6.69 3.04 -10.19
CA GLY A 57 -6.93 1.61 -10.04
C GLY A 57 -6.08 0.89 -8.98
N VAL A 58 -5.20 1.60 -8.27
CA VAL A 58 -4.51 1.01 -7.11
C VAL A 58 -5.52 0.54 -6.08
N LYS A 59 -5.24 -0.62 -5.47
CA LYS A 59 -6.10 -1.21 -4.46
C LYS A 59 -5.69 -0.66 -3.11
N VAL A 60 -6.65 -0.46 -2.21
CA VAL A 60 -6.36 0.15 -0.91
C VAL A 60 -6.98 -0.69 0.20
N PHE A 61 -6.25 -0.88 1.29
CA PHE A 61 -6.78 -1.53 2.49
C PHE A 61 -6.21 -0.87 3.75
N ASP A 62 -7.09 -0.65 4.73
CA ASP A 62 -6.72 -0.26 6.08
C ASP A 62 -7.64 -0.98 7.08
N PRO A 63 -7.08 -1.63 8.13
CA PRO A 63 -7.88 -2.39 9.07
C PRO A 63 -8.70 -1.52 10.04
N PHE A 64 -8.38 -0.24 10.21
CA PHE A 64 -9.05 0.71 11.09
C PHE A 64 -10.05 1.61 10.35
N VAL A 65 -9.92 1.77 9.02
CA VAL A 65 -10.86 2.57 8.20
C VAL A 65 -11.95 1.68 7.60
N LYS A 66 -13.11 1.60 8.26
CA LYS A 66 -14.23 0.74 7.85
C LYS A 66 -15.13 1.36 6.78
N GLU A 67 -15.29 2.67 6.83
CA GLU A 67 -16.05 3.43 5.84
C GLU A 67 -15.27 3.56 4.55
N ARG A 68 -15.96 3.49 3.41
CA ARG A 68 -15.33 3.69 2.11
C ARG A 68 -15.14 5.19 1.89
N ILE A 69 -13.90 5.63 1.90
CA ILE A 69 -13.52 7.04 1.70
C ILE A 69 -12.69 7.26 0.43
N VAL A 70 -12.22 6.19 -0.20
CA VAL A 70 -11.50 6.21 -1.48
C VAL A 70 -12.01 5.10 -2.41
N ASP A 71 -11.76 5.27 -3.71
CA ASP A 71 -12.01 4.23 -4.70
C ASP A 71 -11.12 3.00 -4.48
N HIS A 72 -11.60 1.84 -4.93
CA HIS A 72 -10.89 0.56 -4.81
C HIS A 72 -10.47 0.18 -3.38
N GLN A 73 -11.16 0.71 -2.36
CA GLN A 73 -10.98 0.33 -0.97
C GLN A 73 -11.61 -1.04 -0.68
N PHE A 74 -10.78 -1.97 -0.21
CA PHE A 74 -11.13 -3.30 0.25
C PHE A 74 -11.50 -3.29 1.74
N LYS A 75 -12.43 -4.17 2.12
CA LYS A 75 -12.86 -4.36 3.52
C LYS A 75 -12.27 -5.61 4.16
N ASN A 76 -11.80 -6.55 3.36
CA ASN A 76 -11.17 -7.80 3.78
C ASN A 76 -9.70 -7.80 3.34
N PHE A 77 -8.81 -8.22 4.23
CA PHE A 77 -7.37 -8.20 3.99
C PHE A 77 -6.92 -9.27 2.98
N GLU A 78 -7.45 -10.48 3.08
CA GLU A 78 -7.08 -11.58 2.17
C GLU A 78 -7.54 -11.28 0.74
N ASP A 79 -8.76 -10.77 0.57
CA ASP A 79 -9.26 -10.32 -0.74
C ASP A 79 -8.34 -9.24 -1.34
N PHE A 80 -7.92 -8.28 -0.52
CA PHE A 80 -6.97 -7.24 -0.94
C PHE A 80 -5.62 -7.83 -1.38
N ILE A 81 -5.05 -8.75 -0.60
CA ILE A 81 -3.75 -9.37 -0.89
C ILE A 81 -3.82 -10.28 -2.13
N ASN A 82 -4.92 -11.01 -2.33
CA ASN A 82 -5.11 -11.88 -3.49
C ASN A 82 -5.17 -11.10 -4.81
N GLU A 83 -5.57 -9.84 -4.73
CA GLU A 83 -5.81 -8.99 -5.88
C GLU A 83 -4.57 -8.21 -6.35
N ILE A 84 -3.46 -8.24 -5.60
CA ILE A 84 -2.25 -7.45 -5.86
C ILE A 84 -1.00 -8.32 -6.05
N GLU A 85 0.02 -7.74 -6.68
CA GLU A 85 1.38 -8.32 -6.81
C GLU A 85 2.41 -7.47 -6.04
N ILE A 86 2.22 -6.15 -6.01
CA ILE A 86 3.06 -5.20 -5.26
C ILE A 86 2.28 -4.72 -4.04
N LEU A 87 2.88 -4.85 -2.86
CA LEU A 87 2.34 -4.33 -1.61
C LEU A 87 3.18 -3.16 -1.11
N VAL A 88 2.56 -2.00 -0.94
CA VAL A 88 3.21 -0.80 -0.39
C VAL A 88 2.70 -0.58 1.03
N ILE A 89 3.60 -0.71 2.01
CA ILE A 89 3.28 -0.52 3.42
C ILE A 89 3.43 0.95 3.75
N MET A 90 2.31 1.68 3.82
CA MET A 90 2.27 3.10 4.17
C MET A 90 2.17 3.31 5.68
N VAL A 91 1.50 2.39 6.39
CA VAL A 91 1.32 2.44 7.85
C VAL A 91 1.63 1.08 8.47
N GLY A 92 2.43 1.08 9.54
CA GLY A 92 2.89 -0.13 10.21
C GLY A 92 1.94 -0.64 11.29
N HIS A 93 0.65 -0.83 10.99
CA HIS A 93 -0.29 -1.37 11.99
C HIS A 93 0.15 -2.74 12.51
N ASP A 94 -0.22 -3.08 13.74
CA ASP A 94 0.05 -4.41 14.29
C ASP A 94 -0.68 -5.50 13.50
N HIS A 95 -1.81 -5.15 12.87
CA HIS A 95 -2.53 -6.04 11.96
C HIS A 95 -1.63 -6.63 10.85
N ILE A 96 -0.80 -5.84 10.15
CA ILE A 96 0.09 -6.41 9.12
C ILE A 96 1.25 -7.17 9.74
N LYS A 97 1.79 -6.70 10.87
CA LYS A 97 2.85 -7.39 11.63
C LYS A 97 2.42 -8.80 12.03
N ASN A 98 1.16 -8.97 12.42
CA ASN A 98 0.56 -10.25 12.80
C ASN A 98 0.14 -11.13 11.61
N ASN A 99 0.17 -10.61 10.38
CA ASN A 99 -0.24 -11.31 9.17
C ASN A 99 0.87 -11.34 8.10
N MET A 100 2.13 -11.24 8.53
CA MET A 100 3.30 -11.20 7.63
C MET A 100 3.40 -12.41 6.69
N GLU A 101 2.98 -13.60 7.15
CA GLU A 101 2.97 -14.81 6.32
C GLU A 101 2.07 -14.71 5.08
N LEU A 102 1.00 -13.90 5.14
CA LEU A 102 0.07 -13.74 4.02
C LEU A 102 0.66 -12.89 2.88
N ILE A 103 1.72 -12.13 3.14
CA ILE A 103 2.28 -11.17 2.18
C ILE A 103 3.65 -11.60 1.63
N LYS A 104 4.19 -12.74 2.07
CA LYS A 104 5.55 -13.21 1.76
C LYS A 104 5.83 -13.38 0.26
N ASP A 105 4.80 -13.69 -0.53
CA ASP A 105 4.92 -13.93 -1.98
C ASP A 105 4.69 -12.64 -2.80
N LYS A 106 4.65 -11.46 -2.16
CA LYS A 106 4.46 -10.16 -2.81
C LYS A 106 5.77 -9.42 -2.97
N PHE A 107 5.82 -8.51 -3.95
CA PHE A 107 6.87 -7.50 -4.01
C PHE A 107 6.55 -6.40 -3.00
N ILE A 108 7.29 -6.34 -1.89
CA ILE A 108 6.98 -5.44 -0.78
C ILE A 108 7.84 -4.17 -0.87
N LEU A 109 7.19 -3.01 -0.92
CA LEU A 109 7.79 -1.71 -0.64
C LEU A 109 7.45 -1.31 0.80
N ASP A 110 8.41 -1.48 1.70
CA ASP A 110 8.27 -1.20 3.12
C ASP A 110 8.80 0.20 3.45
N THR A 111 7.87 1.13 3.69
CA THR A 111 8.20 2.52 4.09
C THR A 111 8.32 2.70 5.61
N ARG A 112 8.09 1.61 6.37
CA ARG A 112 7.98 1.61 7.84
C ARG A 112 9.04 0.74 8.52
N ASN A 113 9.86 0.03 7.74
CA ASN A 113 10.92 -0.86 8.19
C ASN A 113 10.42 -1.92 9.19
N ILE A 114 9.29 -2.55 8.89
CA ILE A 114 8.68 -3.62 9.69
C ILE A 114 8.87 -5.01 9.09
N CYS A 115 9.24 -5.12 7.82
CA CYS A 115 9.46 -6.39 7.14
C CYS A 115 10.91 -6.87 7.31
N THR A 116 11.04 -8.16 7.61
CA THR A 116 12.31 -8.87 7.79
C THR A 116 12.65 -9.80 6.62
N PHE A 117 11.80 -9.88 5.60
CA PHE A 117 12.02 -10.74 4.44
C PHE A 117 13.18 -10.25 3.57
N GLU A 118 13.97 -11.19 3.07
CA GLU A 118 14.96 -10.93 2.03
C GLU A 118 14.25 -10.48 0.74
N GLY A 119 14.83 -9.53 0.01
CA GLY A 119 14.22 -8.97 -1.20
C GLY A 119 13.16 -7.88 -0.97
N THR A 120 12.88 -7.50 0.27
CA THR A 120 12.00 -6.34 0.57
C THR A 120 12.66 -5.03 0.11
N TYR A 121 11.95 -4.23 -0.68
CA TYR A 121 12.37 -2.87 -1.00
C TYR A 121 12.12 -1.96 0.19
N LYS A 122 13.14 -1.22 0.62
CA LYS A 122 13.05 -0.25 1.72
C LYS A 122 13.27 1.17 1.21
N LEU A 123 12.76 2.14 1.96
CA LEU A 123 12.97 3.58 1.79
C LEU A 123 13.79 4.16 2.95
#